data_AF-A0A914YJI2-F1
#
_entry.id   AF-A0A914YJI2-F1
#
_cell.length_a   1.000
_cell.length_b   1.000
_cell.length_c   1.000
_cell.angle_alpha   90.00
_cell.angle_beta   90.00
_cell.angle_gamma   90.00
#
_symmetry.space_group_name_H-M   'P 1'
#
loop_
_entity.id
_entity.type
_entity.pdbx_description
1 polymer ?
#
loop_
_entity_poly.entity_id
_entity_poly.type
_entity_poly.pdbx_seq_one_letter_code
_entity_poly.pdbx_strand_id
1 'polypeptide(L)' 'MGRFYKILEPGVAFLFPCIDNIQYIHTLKEMTIEIPQQEAITLDNVQLDLDAVLYVRVVDPYKVSFSFD' A
#
# COMPACT_ATOMS: atom_id res chain seq x y z
N MET A 1 8.38 -8.34 -21.56
CA MET A 1 7.84 -7.41 -20.55
C MET A 1 6.32 -7.40 -20.70
N GLY A 2 5.60 -7.95 -19.71
CA GLY A 2 4.13 -8.01 -19.74
C GLY A 2 3.56 -6.59 -19.72
N ARG A 3 2.60 -6.30 -20.58
CA ARG A 3 1.93 -4.99 -20.65
C ARG A 3 0.78 -5.00 -19.66
N PHE A 4 0.66 -3.95 -18.85
CA PHE A 4 -0.54 -3.74 -18.03
C PHE A 4 -1.77 -3.69 -18.94
N TYR A 5 -2.77 -4.54 -18.66
CA TYR A 5 -3.97 -4.67 -19.48
C TYR A 5 -5.13 -3.86 -18.90
N LYS A 6 -5.54 -4.12 -17.66
CA LYS A 6 -6.63 -3.42 -16.97
C LYS A 6 -6.61 -3.66 -15.46
N ILE A 7 -7.25 -2.76 -14.70
CA ILE A 7 -7.64 -3.02 -13.30
C ILE A 7 -8.97 -3.79 -13.32
N LEU A 8 -9.10 -4.81 -12.48
CA LEU A 8 -10.35 -5.53 -12.28
C LEU A 8 -11.12 -4.87 -11.14
N GLU A 9 -12.36 -4.48 -11.40
CA GLU A 9 -13.26 -4.03 -10.34
C GLU A 9 -13.72 -5.21 -9.49
N PRO A 10 -14.06 -4.99 -8.20
CA PRO A 10 -14.59 -6.03 -7.34
C PRO A 10 -15.87 -6.64 -7.93
N GLY A 11 -15.86 -7.94 -8.22
CA GLY A 11 -17.00 -8.62 -8.83
C GLY A 11 -16.59 -9.88 -9.59
N VAL A 12 -17.52 -10.43 -10.38
CA VAL A 12 -17.23 -11.59 -11.23
C VAL A 12 -16.43 -11.13 -12.44
N ALA A 13 -15.13 -11.41 -12.42
CA ALA A 13 -14.24 -11.20 -13.56
C ALA A 13 -13.97 -12.53 -14.28
N PHE A 14 -14.20 -12.56 -15.59
CA PHE A 14 -13.80 -13.70 -16.42
C PHE A 14 -12.33 -13.55 -16.83
N LEU A 15 -11.54 -14.57 -16.46
CA LEU A 15 -10.10 -14.66 -16.71
C LEU A 15 -9.83 -15.95 -17.47
N PHE A 16 -9.04 -15.88 -18.53
CA PHE A 16 -8.59 -17.06 -19.26
C PHE A 16 -7.37 -17.66 -18.54
N PRO A 17 -7.47 -18.87 -17.98
CA PRO A 17 -6.49 -19.42 -17.04
C PRO A 17 -5.08 -19.67 -17.62
N CYS A 18 -4.91 -19.63 -18.95
CA CYS A 18 -3.61 -19.84 -19.61
C CYS A 18 -2.97 -18.55 -20.14
N ILE A 19 -3.71 -17.43 -20.20
CA ILE A 19 -3.25 -16.17 -20.82
C ILE A 19 -3.19 -15.07 -19.76
N ASP A 20 -4.21 -15.00 -18.90
CA ASP A 20 -4.32 -13.95 -17.90
C ASP A 20 -3.61 -14.36 -16.61
N ASN A 21 -2.75 -13.48 -16.10
CA ASN A 21 -2.10 -13.64 -14.81
C ASN A 21 -2.32 -12.38 -13.96
N ILE A 22 -2.88 -12.55 -12.76
CA ILE A 22 -3.07 -11.45 -11.80
C ILE A 22 -1.77 -11.28 -11.01
N GLN A 23 -1.04 -10.19 -11.28
CA GLN A 23 0.22 -9.92 -10.59
C GLN A 23 0.03 -9.26 -9.22
N TYR A 24 -0.99 -8.43 -9.05
CA TYR A 24 -1.17 -7.62 -7.84
C TYR A 24 -2.64 -7.63 -7.40
N ILE A 25 -2.85 -7.92 -6.11
CA ILE A 25 -4.16 -7.85 -5.46
C ILE A 25 -4.05 -6.82 -4.34
N HIS A 26 -4.68 -5.66 -4.54
CA HIS A 26 -4.70 -4.58 -3.57
C HIS A 26 -6.05 -4.50 -2.87
N THR A 27 -6.01 -4.37 -1.55
CA THR A 27 -7.19 -4.11 -0.74
C THR A 27 -7.41 -2.61 -0.58
N LEU A 28 -8.64 -2.14 -0.81
CA LEU A 28 -9.03 -0.73 -0.62
C LEU A 28 -9.41 -0.40 0.83
N LYS A 29 -9.41 -1.40 1.71
CA LYS A 29 -9.66 -1.21 3.15
C LYS A 29 -8.47 -0.51 3.79
N GLU A 30 -8.74 0.14 4.92
CA GLU A 30 -7.71 0.75 5.75
C GLU A 30 -6.78 -0.34 6.29
N MET A 31 -5.48 -0.06 6.23
CA MET A 31 -4.41 -0.88 6.75
C MET A 31 -3.66 -0.09 7.80
N THR A 32 -3.27 -0.79 8.86
CA THR A 32 -2.50 -0.22 9.96
C THR A 32 -1.03 -0.56 9.76
N ILE A 33 -0.18 0.46 9.75
CA ILE A 33 1.27 0.29 9.71
C ILE A 33 1.82 0.80 11.05
N GLU A 34 2.49 -0.09 11.77
CA GLU A 34 3.17 0.24 13.01
C GLU A 34 4.50 0.94 12.68
N ILE A 35 4.70 2.12 13.26
CA ILE A 35 5.97 2.84 13.15
C ILE A 35 6.85 2.37 14.31
N PRO A 36 8.11 1.97 14.06
CA PRO A 36 9.00 1.61 15.16
C PRO A 36 9.20 2.81 16.09
N GLN A 37 9.33 2.55 17.38
CA GLN A 37 9.57 3.59 18.38
C GLN A 37 10.79 4.45 18.00
N GLN A 38 10.63 5.77 18.02
CA GLN A 38 11.68 6.73 17.67
C GLN A 38 11.99 7.63 18.86
N GLU A 39 13.28 7.78 19.17
CA GLU A 39 13.75 8.75 20.15
C GLU A 39 13.88 10.14 19.49
N ALA A 40 13.30 11.14 20.13
CA ALA A 40 13.37 12.54 19.70
C ALA A 40 13.82 13.44 20.85
N ILE A 41 14.48 14.56 20.51
CA ILE A 41 14.86 15.61 21.46
C ILE A 41 14.02 16.85 21.14
N THR A 42 13.30 17.36 22.13
CA THR A 42 12.53 18.61 22.03
C THR A 42 13.43 19.85 22.09
N LEU A 43 12.88 21.01 21.70
CA LEU A 43 13.57 22.29 21.79
C LEU A 43 13.98 22.67 23.22
N ASP A 44 13.28 22.11 24.21
CA ASP A 44 13.58 22.29 25.65
C ASP A 44 14.61 21.28 26.17
N ASN A 45 15.30 20.55 25.28
CA ASN A 45 16.36 19.60 25.59
C ASN A 45 15.92 18.41 26.45
N VAL A 46 14.67 17.97 26.27
CA VAL A 46 14.14 16.75 26.89
C VAL A 46 14.09 15.64 25.83
N GLN A 47 14.59 14.45 26.20
CA GLN A 47 14.50 13.23 25.39
C GLN A 47 13.16 12.54 25.63
N LEU A 48 12.50 12.15 24.56
CA LEU A 48 11.21 11.46 24.58
C LEU A 48 11.19 10.32 23.57
N ASP A 49 10.43 9.30 23.91
CA ASP A 49 10.10 8.17 23.07
C ASP A 49 8.77 8.43 22.36
N LEU A 50 8.77 8.34 21.04
CA LEU A 50 7.59 8.50 20.21
C LEU A 50 7.13 7.13 19.70
N ASP A 51 5.86 6.82 19.97
CA ASP A 51 5.13 5.71 19.36
C ASP A 51 4.01 6.26 18.48
N ALA A 52 3.83 5.68 17.30
CA ALA A 52 2.88 6.15 16.31
C ALA A 52 2.33 4.99 15.47
N VAL A 53 1.07 5.14 15.08
CA VAL A 53 0.37 4.20 14.21
C VAL A 53 -0.14 4.96 12.99
N LEU A 54 0.21 4.47 11.80
CA LEU A 54 -0.23 5.06 10.54
C LEU A 54 -1.41 4.28 9.97
N TYR A 55 -2.52 4.97 9.75
CA TYR A 55 -3.68 4.43 9.04
C TYR A 55 -3.63 4.84 7.58
N VAL A 56 -3.42 3.87 6.69
CA VAL A 56 -3.33 4.12 5.25
C VAL A 56 -4.44 3.43 4.49
N ARG A 57 -4.86 4.05 3.38
CA ARG A 57 -5.83 3.52 2.43
C ARG A 57 -5.29 3.70 1.02
N VAL A 58 -5.40 2.66 0.20
CA VAL A 58 -5.07 2.76 -1.22
C VAL A 58 -6.10 3.64 -1.92
N VAL A 59 -5.66 4.76 -2.50
CA VAL A 59 -6.51 5.68 -3.28
C VAL A 59 -6.50 5.30 -4.76
N ASP A 60 -5.34 4.95 -5.31
CA ASP A 60 -5.17 4.56 -6.71
C ASP A 60 -4.30 3.28 -6.81
N PRO A 61 -4.90 2.11 -7.10
CA PRO A 61 -4.18 0.84 -7.14
C PRO A 61 -3.21 0.73 -8.33
N TYR A 62 -3.41 1.50 -9.39
CA TYR A 62 -2.52 1.49 -10.54
C TYR A 62 -1.17 2.11 -10.20
N LYS A 63 -1.21 3.32 -9.61
CA LYS A 63 -0.01 4.02 -9.15
C LYS A 63 0.75 3.21 -8.11
N VAL A 64 0.04 2.68 -7.10
CA VAL A 64 0.67 1.84 -6.07
C VAL A 64 1.39 0.61 -6.63
N SER A 65 0.95 0.05 -7.76
CA SER A 65 1.60 -1.16 -8.32
C SER A 65 2.77 -0.84 -9.24
N PHE A 66 2.68 0.24 -10.03
CA PHE A 66 3.56 0.47 -11.17
C PHE A 66 4.41 1.74 -11.08
N SER A 67 4.08 2.69 -10.19
CA SER A 67 4.87 3.93 -10.01
C SER A 67 5.77 3.86 -8.79
N PHE A 68 6.62 2.84 -8.74
CA PHE A 68 7.81 2.82 -7.89
C PHE A 68 9.04 3.10 -8.77
N ASP A 69 9.28 4.38 -9.03
CA ASP A 69 10.60 4.97 -9.34
C ASP A 69 10.70 6.29 -8.57
#